data_AF-A0A075H333-F1
#
_entry.id   AF-A0A075H333-F1
#
_cell.length_a   1.000
_cell.length_b   1.000
_cell.length_c   1.000
_cell.angle_alpha   90.00
_cell.angle_beta   90.00
_cell.angle_gamma   90.00
#
_symmetry.space_group_name_H-M   'P 1'
#
loop_
_entity.id
_entity.type
_entity.pdbx_description
1 polymer ?
#
loop_
_entity_poly.entity_id
_entity_poly.type
_entity_poly.pdbx_seq_one_letter_code
_entity_poly.pdbx_strand_id
1 'polypeptide(L)' 'MRISCNNVGIQKAAKIINKGGIVIFPTDTVYGIGCDPYNQKAVLSLYKIKKREKQNRFL' A
#
# COMPACT_ATOMS: atom_id res chain seq x y z
N MET A 1 11.50 3.35 -0.04
CA MET A 1 12.24 2.85 -1.23
C MET A 1 11.53 3.35 -2.48
N ARG A 2 12.25 3.96 -3.43
CA ARG A 2 11.69 4.34 -4.74
C ARG A 2 11.94 3.22 -5.76
N ILE A 3 10.99 3.00 -6.66
CA ILE A 3 11.06 2.01 -7.75
C ILE A 3 10.75 2.70 -9.08
N SER A 4 11.23 2.13 -10.18
CA SER A 4 10.92 2.59 -11.53
C SER A 4 9.48 2.25 -11.92
N CYS A 5 8.83 3.10 -12.72
CA CYS A 5 7.48 2.88 -13.26
C CYS A 5 7.49 1.99 -14.52
N ASN A 6 8.16 0.83 -14.44
CA ASN A 6 8.22 -0.17 -15.50
C ASN A 6 7.81 -1.55 -14.97
N ASN A 7 7.71 -2.55 -15.83
CA ASN A 7 7.31 -3.92 -15.44
C ASN A 7 8.15 -4.49 -14.29
N VAL A 8 9.47 -4.23 -14.30
CA VAL A 8 10.37 -4.69 -13.24
C VAL A 8 10.03 -4.03 -11.89
N GLY A 9 9.78 -2.72 -11.89
CA GLY A 9 9.40 -2.00 -10.68
C GLY A 9 8.02 -2.42 -10.17
N ILE A 10 7.04 -2.61 -11.06
CA ILE A 10 5.70 -3.11 -10.71
C ILE A 10 5.80 -4.50 -10.07
N GLN A 11 6.56 -5.43 -10.65
CA GLN A 11 6.80 -6.75 -10.07
C GLN A 11 7.46 -6.67 -8.69
N LYS A 12 8.38 -5.71 -8.50
CA LYS A 12 9.00 -5.47 -7.19
C LYS A 12 7.99 -4.94 -6.18
N ALA A 13 7.11 -4.03 -6.57
CA ALA A 13 6.01 -3.54 -5.73
C ALA A 13 5.08 -4.69 -5.32
N ALA A 14 4.66 -5.54 -6.26
CA ALA A 14 3.82 -6.70 -5.99
C ALA A 14 4.47 -7.66 -4.98
N LYS A 15 5.77 -7.93 -5.11
CA LYS A 15 6.52 -8.73 -4.13
C LYS A 15 6.56 -8.09 -2.74
N ILE A 16 6.61 -6.76 -2.66
CA ILE A 16 6.57 -6.03 -1.38
C ILE A 16 5.17 -6.17 -0.74
N ILE A 17 4.11 -5.97 -1.52
CA ILE A 17 2.72 -6.11 -1.06
C ILE A 17 2.46 -7.53 -0.54
N ASN A 18 2.85 -8.55 -1.31
CA ASN A 18 2.66 -9.97 -0.93
C ASN A 18 3.44 -10.36 0.35
N LYS A 19 4.51 -9.62 0.69
CA LYS A 19 5.26 -9.80 1.95
C LYS A 19 4.66 -9.02 3.13
N GLY A 20 3.49 -8.41 2.95
CA GLY A 20 2.83 -7.56 3.96
C GLY A 20 3.38 -6.14 4.03
N GLY A 21 4.12 -5.71 2.99
CA GLY A 21 4.60 -4.34 2.87
C GLY A 21 3.51 -3.37 2.40
N ILE A 22 3.82 -2.09 2.50
CA ILE A 22 2.93 -0.99 2.10
C ILE A 22 3.59 -0.24 0.94
N VAL A 23 2.79 0.10 -0.06
CA VAL A 23 3.23 0.86 -1.24
C VAL A 23 2.46 2.17 -1.34
N ILE A 24 3.13 3.19 -1.88
CA ILE A 24 2.52 4.46 -2.25
C ILE A 24 2.67 4.60 -3.75
N PHE A 25 1.59 4.93 -4.46
CA PHE A 25 1.56 5.02 -5.91
C PHE A 25 0.75 6.25 -6.37
N PRO A 26 1.14 6.89 -7.48
CA PRO A 26 0.39 8.02 -8.01
C PRO A 26 -0.94 7.55 -8.61
N THR A 27 -1.97 8.36 -8.49
CA THR A 27 -3.21 8.26 -9.27
C THR A 27 -3.44 9.57 -10.03
N ASP A 28 -4.55 9.69 -10.75
CA ASP A 28 -4.96 10.90 -11.45
C ASP A 28 -5.19 12.10 -10.51
N THR A 29 -5.67 11.84 -9.30
CA THR A 29 -6.14 12.88 -8.36
C THR A 29 -5.24 13.01 -7.13
N VAL A 30 -4.89 11.89 -6.50
CA VAL A 30 -4.09 11.87 -5.25
C VAL A 30 -3.11 10.70 -5.22
N TYR A 31 -2.16 10.71 -4.29
CA TYR A 31 -1.37 9.51 -4.05
C TYR A 31 -2.19 8.47 -3.30
N GLY A 32 -2.26 7.26 -3.86
CA GLY A 32 -2.80 6.08 -3.21
C GLY A 32 -1.76 5.45 -2.28
N ILE A 33 -2.22 4.91 -1.15
CA ILE A 33 -1.42 4.08 -0.25
C ILE A 33 -2.14 2.74 -0.07
N GLY A 34 -1.46 1.64 -0.37
CA GLY A 34 -2.06 0.31 -0.47
C GLY A 34 -1.21 -0.78 0.17
N CYS A 35 -1.88 -1.86 0.56
CA CYS A 35 -1.28 -3.09 1.09
C CYS A 35 -2.15 -4.29 0.66
N ASP A 36 -1.71 -5.51 1.00
CA ASP A 36 -2.54 -6.70 0.83
C ASP A 36 -3.74 -6.64 1.79
N PRO A 37 -4.99 -6.61 1.29
CA PRO A 37 -6.19 -6.51 2.13
C PRO A 37 -6.45 -7.78 2.96
N TYR A 38 -5.93 -8.93 2.55
CA TYR A 38 -6.07 -10.19 3.29
C TYR A 38 -4.99 -10.36 4.37
N ASN A 39 -3.94 -9.55 4.33
CA ASN A 39 -2.91 -9.52 5.35
C ASN A 39 -3.28 -8.55 6.49
N GLN A 40 -3.88 -9.07 7.56
CA GLN A 40 -4.32 -8.28 8.71
C GLN A 40 -3.21 -7.41 9.32
N LYS A 41 -1.95 -7.87 9.35
CA LYS A 41 -0.82 -7.10 9.88
C LYS A 41 -0.51 -5.90 8.99
N ALA A 42 -0.59 -6.07 7.68
CA ALA A 42 -0.38 -4.99 6.71
C ALA A 42 -1.48 -3.94 6.81
N VAL A 43 -2.74 -4.37 6.91
CA VAL A 43 -3.90 -3.50 7.11
C VAL A 43 -3.77 -2.69 8.41
N LEU A 44 -3.43 -3.33 9.53
CA LEU A 44 -3.21 -2.62 10.80
C LEU A 44 -2.07 -1.61 10.73
N SER A 45 -0.99 -1.94 10.01
CA SER A 45 0.13 -1.01 9.78
C SER A 45 -0.31 0.18 8.93
N LEU A 46 -1.14 -0.04 7.91
CA LEU A 46 -1.72 1.01 7.08
C LEU A 46 -2.59 1.98 7.88
N TYR A 47 -3.45 1.46 8.78
CA TYR A 47 -4.24 2.29 9.70
C TYR A 47 -3.37 3.16 10.61
N LYS A 48 -2.30 2.58 11.18
CA LYS A 48 -1.33 3.32 12.01
C LYS A 48 -0.68 4.47 11.24
N ILE A 49 -0.25 4.22 10.00
CA ILE A 49 0.38 5.24 9.14
C ILE A 49 -0.60 6.37 8.81
N LYS A 50 -1.85 6.04 8.46
CA LYS A 50 -2.88 7.06 8.18
C LYS A 50 -3.30 7.85 9.42
N LYS A 51 -2.91 7.43 10.64
CA LYS A 51 -3.33 8.03 11.92
C LYS A 51 -4.87 8.20 12.02
N ARG A 52 -5.63 7.29 11.40
CA ARG A 52 -7.10 7.31 11.42
C ARG A 52 -7.63 6.24 12.36
N GLU A 53 -8.70 6.56 13.08
CA GLU A 53 -9.44 5.58 13.85
C GLU A 53 -10.03 4.50 12.93
N LYS A 54 -10.05 3.24 13.40
CA LYS A 54 -10.38 2.04 12.61
C LYS A 54 -11.78 2.05 11.99
N GLN A 55 -12.68 2.95 12.43
CA GLN A 55 -14.08 3.00 11.99
C GLN A 55 -14.26 3.51 10.55
N ASN A 56 -13.26 4.16 9.95
CA ASN A 56 -13.37 4.65 8.58
C ASN A 56 -12.97 3.55 7.57
N ARG A 57 -13.95 3.07 6.78
CA ARG A 57 -13.72 2.18 5.63
C ARG A 57 -12.92 2.90 4.54
N PHE A 58 -12.06 2.16 3.85
CA PHE A 58 -11.33 2.64 2.67
C PHE A 58 -11.84 1.93 1.41
N LEU A 59 -11.85 2.67 0.31
CA LEU A 59 -11.71 2.13 -1.05
C LEU A 59 -10.22 2.16 -1.41
#